data_AF-A0A969KQY4-F1
#
_entry.id   AF-A0A969KQY4-F1
#
_cell.length_a   1.000
_cell.length_b   1.000
_cell.length_c   1.000
_cell.angle_alpha   90.00
_cell.angle_beta   90.00
_cell.angle_gamma   90.00
#
_symmetry.space_group_name_H-M   'P 1'
#
loop_
_entity.id
_entity.type
_entity.pdbx_description
1 polymer ?
#
loop_
_entity_poly.entity_id
_entity_poly.type
_entity_poly.pdbx_seq_one_letter_code
_entity_poly.pdbx_strand_id
1 'polypeptide(L)'
;PPRVIETDQSLENFFRIHGRARPPESLDVYRLRTQAEALNLSKGFDQLLCLDELSVEHYGHQIETAMRALRDMRGRALLADEVGLGKTIEAGIIMKELLQRGLVQTVLVLTPASLTEQWREELASKFYEEFEVMDSPAKWTLRGPRRQGAGWSAWTEPSSSATAMPS
;
A
#
# COMPACT_ATOMS: atom_id res chain seq x y z
N PRO A 1 30.82 12.67 -21.96
CA PRO A 1 30.29 12.18 -23.26
C PRO A 1 30.36 10.65 -23.37
N PRO A 2 29.29 9.95 -23.78
CA PRO A 2 29.37 8.53 -24.06
C PRO A 2 30.29 8.32 -25.28
N ARG A 3 31.26 7.41 -25.17
CA ARG A 3 32.18 7.06 -26.27
C ARG A 3 31.68 5.78 -26.94
N VAL A 4 31.44 5.87 -28.24
CA VAL A 4 31.05 4.73 -29.09
C VAL A 4 32.27 3.83 -29.26
N ILE A 5 32.11 2.53 -29.01
CA ILE A 5 33.16 1.52 -29.24
C ILE A 5 33.01 1.08 -30.71
N GLU A 6 34.05 1.27 -31.52
CA GLU A 6 34.09 0.77 -32.90
C GLU A 6 34.23 -0.75 -32.90
N THR A 7 33.57 -1.39 -33.87
CA THR A 7 33.28 -2.84 -33.97
C THR A 7 34.48 -3.77 -33.95
N ASP A 8 35.71 -3.26 -34.03
CA ASP A 8 36.95 -4.04 -34.10
C ASP A 8 37.79 -4.00 -32.80
N GLN A 9 37.31 -3.32 -31.75
CA GLN A 9 37.90 -3.43 -30.42
C GLN A 9 37.22 -4.57 -29.65
N SER A 10 37.97 -5.65 -29.38
CA SER A 10 37.48 -6.76 -28.55
C SER A 10 36.93 -6.22 -27.22
N LEU A 11 35.62 -6.43 -27.01
CA LEU A 11 34.91 -6.07 -25.79
C LEU A 11 35.65 -6.56 -24.54
N GLU A 12 36.34 -7.70 -24.63
CA GLU A 12 37.16 -8.26 -23.56
C GLU A 12 38.30 -7.32 -23.14
N ASN A 13 38.98 -6.67 -24.09
CA ASN A 13 40.07 -5.74 -23.80
C ASN A 13 39.55 -4.47 -23.10
N PHE A 14 38.38 -3.98 -23.52
CA PHE A 14 37.71 -2.83 -22.91
C PHE A 14 37.31 -3.11 -21.45
N PHE A 15 36.74 -4.29 -21.17
CA PHE A 15 36.37 -4.68 -19.81
C PHE A 15 37.59 -4.94 -18.91
N ARG A 16 38.68 -5.47 -19.47
CA ARG A 16 39.94 -5.71 -18.74
C ARG A 16 40.64 -4.43 -18.30
N ILE A 17 40.63 -3.38 -19.13
CA ILE A 17 41.33 -2.11 -18.85
C ILE A 17 40.51 -1.20 -17.90
N HIS A 18 39.17 -1.27 -17.95
CA HIS A 18 38.30 -0.34 -17.23
C HIS A 18 37.56 -0.94 -16.03
N GLY A 19 37.94 -2.13 -15.57
CA GLY A 19 37.70 -2.57 -14.19
C GLY A 19 36.22 -2.63 -13.78
N ARG A 20 35.29 -2.93 -14.69
CA ARG A 20 33.94 -3.30 -14.29
C ARG A 20 33.97 -4.75 -13.82
N ALA A 21 33.86 -4.96 -12.51
CA ALA A 21 33.89 -6.25 -11.84
C ALA A 21 32.74 -7.22 -12.23
N ARG A 22 31.88 -6.83 -13.18
CA ARG A 22 30.76 -7.64 -13.65
C ARG A 22 30.71 -7.59 -15.18
N PRO A 23 30.59 -8.75 -15.87
CA PRO A 23 30.33 -8.78 -17.30
C PRO A 23 29.05 -7.99 -17.63
N PRO A 24 28.93 -7.44 -18.85
CA PRO A 24 27.74 -6.71 -19.27
C PRO A 24 26.50 -7.60 -19.09
N GLU A 25 25.48 -7.06 -18.43
CA GLU A 25 24.21 -7.76 -18.24
C GLU A 25 23.56 -8.07 -19.60
N SER A 26 22.82 -9.18 -19.71
CA SER A 26 22.04 -9.46 -20.91
C SER A 26 20.99 -8.37 -21.12
N LEU A 27 20.51 -8.21 -22.36
CA LEU A 27 19.48 -7.22 -22.69
C LEU A 27 18.23 -7.37 -21.82
N ASP A 28 17.85 -8.61 -21.48
CA ASP A 28 16.68 -8.90 -20.65
C ASP A 28 16.88 -8.42 -19.21
N VAL A 29 18.07 -8.66 -18.62
CA VAL A 29 18.40 -8.20 -17.27
C VAL A 29 18.44 -6.68 -17.20
N TYR A 30 19.03 -6.03 -18.21
CA TYR A 30 19.03 -4.58 -18.32
C TYR A 30 17.60 -4.01 -18.40
N ARG A 31 16.73 -4.62 -19.21
CA ARG A 31 15.32 -4.22 -19.36
C ARG A 31 14.56 -4.37 -18.05
N LEU A 32 14.68 -5.52 -17.38
CA LEU A 32 14.08 -5.78 -16.07
C LEU A 32 14.55 -4.76 -15.03
N ARG A 33 15.86 -4.47 -14.99
CA ARG A 33 16.42 -3.47 -14.08
C ARG A 33 15.88 -2.07 -14.37
N THR A 34 15.77 -1.71 -15.65
CA THR A 34 15.22 -0.41 -16.06
C THR A 34 13.74 -0.28 -15.67
N GLN A 35 12.95 -1.36 -15.82
CA GLN A 35 11.57 -1.40 -15.35
C GLN A 35 11.48 -1.29 -13.83
N ALA A 36 12.31 -2.03 -13.10
CA ALA A 36 12.37 -1.94 -11.63
C ALA A 36 12.77 -0.54 -11.14
N GLU A 37 13.73 0.11 -11.81
CA GLU A 37 14.11 1.49 -11.49
C GLU A 37 12.99 2.49 -11.83
N ALA A 38 12.28 2.32 -12.94
CA ALA A 38 11.12 3.16 -13.25
C ALA A 38 10.03 3.05 -12.17
N LEU A 39 9.74 1.84 -11.68
CA LEU A 39 8.84 1.61 -10.56
C LEU A 39 9.37 2.23 -9.26
N ASN A 40 10.68 2.10 -8.99
CA ASN A 40 11.34 2.71 -7.82
C ASN A 40 11.38 4.24 -7.87
N LEU A 41 11.42 4.85 -9.05
CA LEU A 41 11.39 6.30 -9.23
C LEU A 41 9.97 6.87 -9.11
N SER A 42 8.96 6.04 -9.36
CA SER A 42 7.54 6.35 -9.09
C SER A 42 7.20 6.36 -7.59
N LYS A 43 8.04 6.99 -6.76
CA LYS A 43 7.77 7.14 -5.31
C LYS A 43 6.61 8.11 -5.03
N GLY A 44 6.30 8.98 -5.98
CA GLY A 44 5.14 9.87 -5.95
C GLY A 44 3.85 9.16 -6.39
N PHE A 45 2.71 9.84 -6.22
CA PHE A 45 1.38 9.35 -6.62
C PHE A 45 0.98 9.86 -8.02
N ASP A 46 1.94 10.07 -8.92
CA ASP A 46 1.69 10.56 -10.29
C ASP A 46 1.08 9.47 -11.18
N GLN A 47 1.29 8.20 -10.81
CA GLN A 47 0.56 7.04 -11.33
C GLN A 47 0.24 6.10 -10.18
N LEU A 48 -0.93 5.44 -10.26
CA LEU A 48 -1.35 4.42 -9.30
C LEU A 48 -0.87 3.05 -9.78
N LEU A 49 -0.08 2.37 -8.95
CA LEU A 49 0.47 1.05 -9.22
C LEU A 49 -0.58 -0.06 -9.09
N CYS A 50 -1.62 0.18 -8.30
CA CYS A 50 -2.60 -0.86 -7.98
C CYS A 50 -3.59 -1.16 -9.09
N LEU A 51 -3.77 -0.26 -10.06
CA LEU A 51 -4.87 -0.33 -11.02
C LEU A 51 -4.87 -1.62 -11.83
N ASP A 52 -3.70 -2.12 -12.23
CA ASP A 52 -3.57 -3.34 -13.03
C ASP A 52 -3.93 -4.62 -12.24
N GLU A 53 -3.97 -4.55 -10.90
CA GLU A 53 -4.30 -5.68 -10.02
C GLU A 53 -5.77 -5.70 -9.58
N LEU A 54 -6.55 -4.66 -9.90
CA LEU A 54 -7.94 -4.56 -9.48
C LEU A 54 -8.85 -5.36 -10.41
N SER A 55 -9.85 -6.04 -9.83
CA SER A 55 -10.89 -6.75 -10.59
C SER A 55 -12.14 -5.91 -10.82
N VAL A 56 -12.10 -4.63 -10.46
CA VAL A 56 -13.21 -3.68 -10.61
C VAL A 56 -12.96 -2.72 -11.78
N GLU A 57 -14.01 -2.48 -12.57
CA GLU A 57 -13.99 -1.39 -13.54
C GLU A 57 -13.98 -0.05 -12.80
N HIS A 58 -12.90 0.69 -12.95
CA HIS A 58 -12.71 2.00 -12.35
C HIS A 58 -12.97 3.12 -13.38
N TYR A 59 -13.56 4.22 -12.93
CA TYR A 59 -13.79 5.39 -13.77
C TYR A 59 -12.70 6.44 -13.58
N GLY A 60 -12.48 7.28 -14.60
CA GLY A 60 -11.45 8.33 -14.57
C GLY A 60 -11.57 9.26 -13.35
N HIS A 61 -12.80 9.64 -12.97
CA HIS A 61 -13.02 10.48 -11.78
C HIS A 61 -12.58 9.80 -10.47
N GLN A 62 -12.76 8.47 -10.35
CA GLN A 62 -12.35 7.73 -9.15
C GLN A 62 -10.83 7.67 -9.03
N ILE A 63 -10.14 7.52 -10.16
CA ILE A 63 -8.68 7.56 -10.25
C ILE A 63 -8.17 8.95 -9.86
N GLU A 64 -8.78 10.02 -10.37
CA GLU A 64 -8.44 11.40 -10.01
C GLU A 64 -8.67 11.69 -8.53
N THR A 65 -9.80 11.25 -7.96
CA THR A 65 -10.08 11.37 -6.52
C THR A 65 -9.01 10.68 -5.68
N ALA A 66 -8.65 9.44 -6.03
CA ALA A 66 -7.63 8.67 -5.31
C ALA A 66 -6.25 9.34 -5.40
N MET A 67 -5.82 9.77 -6.59
CA MET A 67 -4.56 10.49 -6.78
C MET A 67 -4.51 11.78 -5.96
N ARG A 68 -5.61 12.56 -5.95
CA ARG A 68 -5.69 13.79 -5.15
C ARG A 68 -5.62 13.52 -3.65
N ALA A 69 -6.33 12.50 -3.17
CA ALA A 69 -6.29 12.09 -1.76
C ALA A 69 -4.88 11.69 -1.32
N LEU A 70 -4.17 10.93 -2.15
CA LEU A 70 -2.83 10.43 -1.85
C LEU A 70 -1.77 11.54 -1.96
N ARG A 71 -1.78 12.31 -3.04
CA ARG A 71 -0.76 13.33 -3.34
C ARG A 71 -0.95 14.61 -2.53
N ASP A 72 -2.14 15.19 -2.59
CA ASP A 72 -2.37 16.55 -2.11
C ASP A 72 -2.81 16.55 -0.63
N MET A 73 -3.56 15.51 -0.22
CA MET A 73 -4.14 15.41 1.12
C MET A 73 -3.35 14.50 2.07
N ARG A 74 -2.22 13.94 1.61
CA ARG A 74 -1.36 13.02 2.38
C ARG A 74 -2.13 11.82 2.94
N GLY A 75 -3.05 11.27 2.14
CA GLY A 75 -3.90 10.13 2.52
C GLY A 75 -5.04 10.46 3.49
N ARG A 76 -5.30 11.73 3.81
CA ARG A 76 -6.41 12.15 4.68
C ARG A 76 -7.48 12.86 3.88
N ALA A 77 -8.52 12.14 3.45
CA ALA A 77 -9.58 12.69 2.60
C ALA A 77 -10.97 12.43 3.18
N LEU A 78 -11.92 13.30 2.82
CA LEU A 78 -13.35 13.09 3.02
C LEU A 78 -13.99 12.93 1.64
N LEU A 79 -14.50 11.72 1.35
CA LEU A 79 -15.14 11.40 0.07
C LEU A 79 -16.63 11.78 0.10
N ALA A 80 -16.99 12.90 -0.52
CA ALA A 80 -18.30 13.55 -0.32
C ALA A 80 -19.25 13.56 -1.54
N ASP A 81 -18.95 12.77 -2.59
CA ASP A 81 -19.83 12.52 -3.74
C ASP A 81 -21.22 11.95 -3.36
N GLU A 82 -22.14 11.90 -4.32
CA GLU A 82 -23.47 11.32 -4.12
C GLU A 82 -23.44 9.82 -3.76
N VAL A 83 -24.55 9.33 -3.22
CA VAL A 83 -24.73 7.91 -2.89
C VAL A 83 -24.71 7.08 -4.17
N GLY A 84 -23.87 6.03 -4.21
CA GLY A 84 -23.79 5.11 -5.35
C GLY A 84 -22.70 5.42 -6.38
N LEU A 85 -21.97 6.53 -6.25
CA LEU A 85 -20.87 6.90 -7.17
C LEU A 85 -19.56 6.10 -6.98
N GLY A 86 -19.52 5.18 -6.02
CA GLY A 86 -18.38 4.27 -5.84
C GLY A 86 -17.33 4.73 -4.83
N LYS A 87 -17.73 5.42 -3.75
CA LYS A 87 -16.82 5.77 -2.63
C LYS A 87 -16.04 4.58 -2.07
N THR A 88 -16.67 3.41 -2.01
CA THR A 88 -16.01 2.16 -1.58
C THR A 88 -14.88 1.80 -2.54
N ILE A 89 -15.07 2.03 -3.85
CA ILE A 89 -14.05 1.80 -4.86
C ILE A 89 -12.91 2.79 -4.71
N GLU A 90 -13.20 4.09 -4.57
CA GLU A 90 -12.18 5.12 -4.34
C GLU A 90 -11.36 4.85 -3.07
N ALA A 91 -12.02 4.51 -1.96
CA ALA A 91 -11.37 4.13 -0.71
C ALA A 91 -10.53 2.87 -0.87
N GLY A 92 -11.02 1.89 -1.63
CA GLY A 92 -10.29 0.66 -1.94
C GLY A 92 -9.05 0.91 -2.80
N ILE A 93 -9.13 1.79 -3.80
CA ILE A 93 -7.99 2.20 -4.64
C ILE A 93 -6.92 2.87 -3.75
N ILE A 94 -7.32 3.82 -2.91
CA ILE A 94 -6.41 4.49 -1.96
C ILE A 94 -5.73 3.45 -1.03
N MET A 95 -6.52 2.54 -0.47
CA MET A 95 -6.03 1.49 0.41
C MET A 95 -5.02 0.57 -0.29
N LYS A 96 -5.38 0.05 -1.48
CA LYS A 96 -4.55 -0.90 -2.24
C LYS A 96 -3.22 -0.25 -2.65
N GLU A 97 -3.27 1.00 -3.12
CA GLU A 97 -2.07 1.75 -3.47
C GLU A 97 -1.11 1.91 -2.29
N LEU A 98 -1.64 2.26 -1.10
CA LEU A 98 -0.84 2.41 0.11
C LEU A 98 -0.22 1.08 0.56
N LEU A 99 -0.96 -0.02 0.44
CA LEU A 99 -0.48 -1.38 0.76
C LEU A 99 0.63 -1.81 -0.21
N GLN A 100 0.43 -1.65 -1.51
CA GLN A 100 1.38 -2.08 -2.54
C GLN A 100 2.68 -1.28 -2.50
N ARG A 101 2.61 0.00 -2.10
CA ARG A 101 3.80 0.83 -1.83
C ARG A 101 4.47 0.53 -0.49
N GLY A 102 3.87 -0.30 0.37
CA GLY A 102 4.35 -0.58 1.72
C GLY A 102 4.28 0.61 2.67
N LEU A 103 3.48 1.63 2.36
CA LEU A 103 3.29 2.82 3.19
C LEU A 103 2.38 2.55 4.39
N VAL A 104 1.53 1.52 4.29
CA VAL A 104 0.72 1.02 5.40
C VAL A 104 0.89 -0.49 5.53
N GLN A 105 0.80 -1.00 6.75
CA GLN A 105 0.89 -2.44 7.04
C GLN A 105 -0.40 -2.98 7.67
N THR A 106 -1.34 -2.09 8.01
CA THR A 106 -2.58 -2.42 8.69
C THR A 106 -3.63 -1.40 8.28
N VAL A 107 -4.82 -1.90 7.96
CA VAL A 107 -5.97 -1.10 7.55
C VAL A 107 -7.10 -1.41 8.52
N LEU A 108 -7.78 -0.35 8.97
CA LEU A 108 -8.98 -0.44 9.79
C LEU A 108 -10.11 0.27 9.05
N VAL A 109 -11.18 -0.47 8.77
CA VAL A 109 -12.41 0.09 8.19
C VAL A 109 -13.45 0.14 9.30
N LEU A 110 -14.01 1.33 9.53
CA LEU A 110 -15.09 1.54 10.49
C LEU A 110 -16.39 1.73 9.72
N THR A 111 -17.35 0.83 9.93
CA THR A 111 -18.64 0.84 9.23
C THR A 111 -19.78 0.61 10.22
N PRO A 112 -21.01 1.09 9.91
CA PRO A 112 -22.21 0.60 10.58
C PRO A 112 -22.33 -0.93 10.44
N ALA A 113 -22.89 -1.58 11.46
CA ALA A 113 -23.00 -3.05 11.51
C ALA A 113 -23.71 -3.65 10.28
N SER A 114 -24.69 -2.93 9.72
CA SER A 114 -25.44 -3.35 8.53
C SER A 114 -24.63 -3.35 7.24
N LEU A 115 -23.52 -2.60 7.18
CA LEU A 115 -22.66 -2.47 5.99
C LEU A 115 -21.36 -3.27 6.10
N THR A 116 -21.06 -3.83 7.27
CA THR A 116 -19.80 -4.53 7.53
C THR A 116 -19.57 -5.69 6.56
N GLU A 117 -20.61 -6.51 6.32
CA GLU A 117 -20.48 -7.65 5.42
C GLU A 117 -20.28 -7.21 3.97
N GLN A 118 -21.04 -6.20 3.52
CA GLN A 118 -20.89 -5.63 2.19
C GLN A 118 -19.46 -5.12 1.95
N TRP A 119 -18.88 -4.39 2.91
CA TRP A 119 -17.50 -3.93 2.81
C TRP A 119 -16.51 -5.09 2.74
N ARG A 120 -16.70 -6.13 3.56
CA ARG A 120 -15.84 -7.32 3.55
C ARG A 120 -15.87 -8.02 2.19
N GLU A 121 -17.07 -8.25 1.64
CA GLU A 121 -17.26 -8.89 0.35
C GLU A 121 -16.69 -8.05 -0.80
N GLU A 122 -16.93 -6.74 -0.81
CA GLU A 122 -16.39 -5.86 -1.84
C GLU A 122 -14.87 -5.79 -1.79
N LEU A 123 -14.25 -5.68 -0.61
CA LEU A 123 -12.80 -5.64 -0.47
C LEU A 123 -12.14 -6.97 -0.85
N ALA A 124 -12.75 -8.10 -0.48
CA ALA A 124 -12.23 -9.42 -0.86
C ALA A 124 -12.36 -9.67 -2.37
N SER A 125 -13.51 -9.36 -2.96
CA SER A 125 -13.78 -9.66 -4.38
C SER A 125 -13.12 -8.70 -5.36
N LYS A 126 -13.11 -7.38 -5.04
CA LYS A 126 -12.66 -6.31 -5.95
C LYS A 126 -11.18 -5.95 -5.78
N PHE A 127 -10.68 -6.08 -4.55
CA PHE A 127 -9.34 -5.63 -4.16
C PHE A 127 -8.44 -6.78 -3.71
N TYR A 128 -8.97 -8.01 -3.61
CA TYR A 128 -8.26 -9.19 -3.13
C TYR A 128 -7.69 -9.02 -1.72
N GLU A 129 -8.36 -8.23 -0.88
CA GLU A 129 -7.96 -7.97 0.51
C GLU A 129 -8.94 -8.63 1.47
N GLU A 130 -8.46 -9.57 2.26
CA GLU A 130 -9.28 -10.27 3.27
C GLU A 130 -9.35 -9.47 4.57
N PHE A 131 -10.57 -9.11 4.97
CA PHE A 131 -10.84 -8.40 6.21
C PHE A 131 -11.50 -9.32 7.25
N GLU A 132 -10.96 -9.28 8.46
CA GLU A 132 -11.53 -9.95 9.63
C GLU A 132 -12.52 -9.01 10.33
N VAL A 133 -13.73 -9.51 10.60
CA VAL A 133 -14.76 -8.74 11.32
C VAL A 133 -14.52 -8.82 12.82
N MET A 134 -14.27 -7.65 13.40
CA MET A 134 -13.99 -7.45 14.81
C MET A 134 -15.29 -7.10 15.57
N ASP A 135 -16.09 -8.12 15.88
CA ASP A 135 -17.39 -8.01 16.56
C ASP A 135 -17.31 -8.12 18.09
N SER A 136 -16.16 -8.51 18.63
CA SER A 136 -15.94 -8.77 20.05
C SER A 136 -14.58 -8.24 20.52
N PRO A 137 -14.50 -7.60 21.71
CA PRO A 137 -13.23 -7.15 22.27
C PRO A 137 -12.17 -8.27 22.39
N ALA A 138 -12.61 -9.51 22.62
CA ALA A 138 -11.71 -10.66 22.73
C ALA A 138 -10.89 -10.88 21.45
N LYS A 139 -11.48 -10.67 20.28
CA LYS A 139 -10.76 -10.78 18.99
C LYS A 139 -9.62 -9.77 18.90
N TRP A 140 -9.82 -8.56 19.44
CA TRP A 140 -8.81 -7.51 19.44
C TRP A 140 -7.59 -7.88 20.28
N THR A 141 -7.82 -8.55 21.42
CA THR A 141 -6.76 -9.02 22.31
C THR A 141 -5.97 -10.18 21.67
N LEU A 142 -6.64 -11.10 20.98
CA LEU A 142 -6.00 -12.26 20.34
C LEU A 142 -5.05 -11.87 19.19
N ARG A 143 -5.34 -10.77 18.48
CA ARG A 143 -4.45 -10.25 17.43
C ARG A 143 -3.13 -9.73 17.98
N GLY A 144 -3.12 -9.34 19.26
CA GLY A 144 -1.98 -8.75 19.97
C GLY A 144 -1.48 -7.44 19.35
N PRO A 145 -0.68 -6.65 20.07
CA PRO A 145 0.11 -5.63 19.41
C PRO A 145 1.11 -6.34 18.48
N ARG A 146 0.97 -6.13 17.15
CA ARG A 146 2.03 -6.52 16.21
C ARG A 146 3.31 -5.84 16.68
N ARG A 147 4.29 -6.64 17.14
CA ARG A 147 5.61 -6.14 17.51
C ARG A 147 6.14 -5.24 16.39
N GLN A 148 6.22 -3.95 16.66
CA GLN A 148 7.26 -3.05 16.16
C GLN A 148 7.51 -2.02 17.26
N GLY A 149 8.80 -1.75 17.52
CA GLY A 149 9.22 -0.90 18.61
C GLY A 149 8.55 0.47 18.59
N ALA A 150 8.49 1.07 19.78
CA ALA A 150 7.87 2.35 20.12
C ALA A 150 6.37 2.31 20.45
N GLY A 151 6.10 1.98 21.72
CA GLY A 151 5.44 2.96 22.59
C GLY A 151 3.92 3.14 22.48
N TRP A 152 3.15 2.07 22.27
CA TRP A 152 1.70 2.12 22.51
C TRP A 152 1.38 1.42 23.82
N SER A 153 1.66 2.10 24.94
CA SER A 153 1.20 1.66 26.26
C SER A 153 -0.29 1.94 26.41
N ALA A 154 -1.06 0.87 26.23
CA ALA A 154 -2.25 0.49 26.96
C ALA A 154 -3.20 1.62 27.42
N TRP A 155 -4.40 1.64 26.84
CA TRP A 155 -5.59 2.02 27.60
C TRP A 155 -5.77 0.98 28.72
N THR A 156 -5.13 1.19 29.87
CA THR A 156 -5.50 0.49 31.09
C THR A 156 -6.80 1.09 31.58
N GLU A 157 -7.85 0.26 31.64
CA GLU A 157 -9.06 0.55 32.38
C GLU A 157 -8.70 1.06 33.78
N PRO A 158 -9.37 2.10 34.31
CA PRO A 158 -9.16 2.49 35.70
C PRO A 158 -9.61 1.32 36.57
N SER A 159 -8.69 0.78 37.35
CA SER A 159 -8.94 -0.28 38.33
C SER A 159 -10.05 0.14 39.28
N SER A 160 -11.20 -0.53 39.20
CA SER A 160 -12.27 -0.46 40.19
C SER A 160 -11.79 -1.10 41.50
N SER A 161 -11.12 -0.33 42.35
CA SER A 161 -10.83 -0.70 43.73
C SER A 161 -11.16 0.45 44.69
N ALA A 162 -12.43 0.56 45.05
CA ALA A 162 -12.88 1.35 46.20
C ALA A 162 -13.71 0.46 47.14
N THR A 163 -12.97 -0.21 48.02
CA THR A 163 -13.26 -0.54 49.42
C THR A 163 -14.69 -0.32 49.92
N ALA A 164 -15.37 -1.44 50.24
CA ALA A 164 -16.48 -1.44 51.18
C ALA A 164 -15.96 -1.09 52.60
N MET A 165 -16.56 -0.06 53.22
CA MET A 165 -16.43 0.19 54.66
C MET A 165 -17.51 -0.59 55.42
N PRO A 166 -17.17 -1.30 56.51
CA PRO A 166 -18.19 -1.84 57.41
C PRO A 166 -18.71 -0.75 58.37
N SER A 167 -19.99 -0.87 58.72
CA SER A 167 -20.76 -0.01 59.63
C SER A 167 -20.27 -0.02 61.07
#